data_AF-A0A920JYZ8-F1
#
_entry.id   AF-A0A920JYZ8-F1
#
_cell.length_a   1.000
_cell.length_b   1.000
_cell.length_c   1.000
_cell.angle_alpha   90.00
_cell.angle_beta   90.00
_cell.angle_gamma   90.00
#
_symmetry.space_group_name_H-M   'P 1'
#
loop_
_entity.id
_entity.type
_entity.pdbx_description
1 polymer ?
#
loop_
_entity_poly.entity_id
_entity_poly.type
_entity_poly.pdbx_seq_one_letter_code
_entity_poly.pdbx_strand_id
1 'polypeptide(L)' 'MINNYKILGVNVNDDMSVIKLAFKKLASKYHPDKNNDSDESNRIFTKN' A
#
# COMPACT_ATOMS: atom_id res chain seq x y z
N MET A 1 -5.30 -14.62 10.26
CA MET A 1 -4.00 -14.56 9.56
C MET A 1 -4.02 -13.38 8.60
N ILE A 2 -3.03 -12.50 8.67
CA ILE A 2 -2.89 -11.37 7.74
C ILE A 2 -2.34 -11.92 6.42
N ASN A 3 -3.05 -11.69 5.31
CA ASN A 3 -2.59 -12.11 3.98
C ASN A 3 -2.06 -10.88 3.23
N ASN A 4 -0.74 -10.76 3.14
CA ASN A 4 -0.05 -9.63 2.49
C ASN A 4 -0.44 -9.49 1.01
N TYR A 5 -0.69 -10.60 0.31
CA TYR A 5 -1.13 -10.58 -1.08
C TYR A 5 -2.54 -9.95 -1.20
N LYS A 6 -3.44 -10.28 -0.27
CA LYS A 6 -4.77 -9.62 -0.21
C LYS A 6 -4.68 -8.14 0.11
N ILE A 7 -3.76 -7.72 0.98
CA ILE A 7 -3.55 -6.29 1.29
C ILE A 7 -3.05 -5.54 0.05
N LEU A 8 -2.11 -6.14 -0.68
CA LEU A 8 -1.59 -5.57 -1.92
C LEU A 8 -2.58 -5.67 -3.09
N GLY A 9 -3.65 -6.48 -2.96
CA GLY A 9 -4.61 -6.75 -4.03
C GLY A 9 -4.04 -7.61 -5.16
N VAL A 10 -3.07 -8.46 -4.85
CA VAL A 10 -2.37 -9.33 -5.81
C VAL A 10 -2.57 -10.81 -5.47
N ASN A 11 -2.27 -11.68 -6.41
CA ASN A 11 -2.28 -13.12 -6.22
C ASN A 11 -0.92 -13.62 -5.68
N VAL A 12 -0.92 -14.78 -5.02
CA VAL A 12 0.32 -15.43 -4.54
C VAL A 12 1.22 -15.87 -5.71
N ASN A 13 0.62 -16.13 -6.86
CA ASN A 13 1.30 -16.54 -8.09
C ASN A 13 1.67 -15.36 -8.99
N ASP A 14 1.37 -14.12 -8.59
CA ASP A 14 1.71 -12.95 -9.40
C ASP A 14 3.23 -12.74 -9.41
N ASP A 15 3.74 -12.30 -10.55
CA ASP A 15 5.15 -11.99 -10.71
C ASP A 15 5.62 -10.93 -9.72
N MET A 16 6.88 -11.03 -9.33
CA MET A 16 7.49 -10.06 -8.41
C MET A 16 7.43 -8.61 -8.94
N SER A 17 7.38 -8.43 -10.27
CA SER A 17 7.17 -7.12 -10.91
C SER A 17 5.78 -6.55 -10.59
N VAL A 18 4.73 -7.37 -10.61
CA VAL A 18 3.35 -7.02 -10.27
C VAL A 18 3.24 -6.67 -8.80
N ILE A 19 3.84 -7.48 -7.91
CA ILE A 19 3.87 -7.23 -6.47
C ILE A 19 4.56 -5.88 -6.15
N LYS A 20 5.72 -5.62 -6.77
CA LYS A 20 6.45 -4.34 -6.60
C LYS A 20 5.63 -3.15 -7.09
N LEU A 21 4.93 -3.30 -8.21
CA LEU A 21 4.09 -2.24 -8.76
C LEU A 21 2.89 -1.95 -7.85
N ALA A 22 2.20 -2.99 -7.36
CA ALA A 22 1.08 -2.85 -6.44
C ALA A 22 1.50 -2.17 -5.13
N PHE A 23 2.64 -2.57 -4.56
CA PHE A 23 3.22 -1.91 -3.40
C PHE A 23 3.52 -0.43 -3.66
N LYS A 24 4.18 -0.11 -4.77
CA LYS A 24 4.52 1.29 -5.11
C LYS A 24 3.27 2.16 -5.30
N LYS A 25 2.20 1.60 -5.89
CA LYS A 25 0.91 2.28 -6.04
C LYS A 25 0.25 2.55 -4.70
N LEU A 26 0.19 1.56 -3.82
CA LEU A 26 -0.37 1.72 -2.46
C LEU A 26 0.46 2.71 -1.63
N ALA A 27 1.78 2.58 -1.65
CA ALA A 27 2.67 3.50 -0.97
C ALA A 27 2.44 4.93 -1.47
N SER A 28 2.37 5.16 -2.79
CA SER A 28 2.12 6.50 -3.34
C SER A 28 0.72 7.04 -3.00
N LYS A 29 -0.29 6.16 -2.95
CA LYS A 29 -1.68 6.51 -2.63
C LYS A 29 -1.87 6.91 -1.16
N TYR A 30 -1.09 6.32 -0.25
CA TYR A 30 -1.19 6.59 1.18
C TYR A 30 0.04 7.31 1.74
N HIS A 31 0.96 7.75 0.88
CA HIS A 31 2.16 8.44 1.35
C HIS A 31 1.76 9.79 1.96
N PRO A 32 2.14 10.08 3.22
CA PRO A 32 1.75 11.32 3.88
C PRO A 32 2.27 12.57 3.14
N ASP A 33 3.47 12.49 2.54
CA ASP A 33 4.07 13.59 1.75
C ASP A 33 3.29 13.95 0.47
N LYS A 34 2.52 13.01 -0.11
CA LYS A 34 1.78 13.23 -1.36
C LYS A 34 0.30 13.52 -1.17
N ASN A 35 -0.28 13.13 -0.04
CA ASN A 35 -1.72 13.23 0.21
C ASN A 35 -2.00 14.14 1.41
N ASN A 36 -1.48 15.37 1.35
CA ASN A 36 -1.78 16.49 2.26
C ASN A 36 -3.28 16.50 2.64
N ASP A 37 -3.61 15.94 3.80
CA ASP A 37 -4.94 15.91 4.41
C ASP A 37 -6.08 15.20 3.64
N SER A 38 -5.93 13.90 3.42
CA SER A 38 -7.11 13.02 3.43
C SER A 38 -7.03 12.13 4.68
N ASP A 39 -8.01 12.25 5.58
CA ASP A 39 -8.12 11.58 6.90
C ASP A 39 -7.74 10.08 6.90
N GLU A 40 -7.89 9.41 5.76
CA GLU A 40 -7.57 7.99 5.56
C GLU A 40 -6.05 7.70 5.58
N SER A 41 -5.22 8.61 5.07
CA SER A 41 -3.76 8.42 4.96
C SER A 41 -3.06 8.50 6.32
N ASN A 42 -3.57 9.34 7.24
CA ASN A 42 -3.06 9.46 8.60
C ASN A 42 -3.33 8.21 9.47
N ARG A 43 -4.32 7.37 9.13
CA ARG A 43 -4.60 6.16 9.92
C ARG A 43 -3.65 4.99 9.65
N ILE A 44 -3.05 4.92 8.46
CA ILE A 44 -2.29 3.74 8.02
C ILE A 44 -0.78 3.91 8.22
N PHE A 45 -0.26 5.15 8.12
CA PHE A 45 1.18 5.39 7.99
C PHE A 45 1.72 6.49 8.92
N THR A 46 1.03 6.80 10.02
CA THR A 46 1.56 7.74 11.02
C THR A 46 2.57 7.02 11.91
N LYS A 47 3.82 7.42 11.69
CA LYS A 47 5.01 7.09 12.45
C LYS A 47 4.90 7.78 13.82
N ASN A 48 4.67 7.01 14.89
CA ASN A 48 5.06 7.46 16.23
C ASN A 48 6.57 7.68 16.27
#